data_AF-A0A2U1B226-F1
#
_entry.id   AF-A0A2U1B226-F1
#
_cell.length_a   1.000
_cell.length_b   1.000
_cell.length_c   1.000
_cell.angle_alpha   90.00
_cell.angle_beta   90.00
_cell.angle_gamma   90.00
#
_symmetry.space_group_name_H-M   'P 1'
#
loop_
_entity.id
_entity.type
_entity.pdbx_description
1 polymer ?
#
loop_
_entity_poly.entity_id
_entity_poly.type
_entity_poly.pdbx_seq_one_letter_code
_entity_poly.pdbx_strand_id
1 'polypeptide(L)'
;MENLKFYNWSEVRLPAAGADSLAVKLTGTVADEVKVIDTVEADNFVFRTDDWLPGLYVYQQKTAGAVTGAGRFRLEQDLEHAAEDFDPRSTAEITLEAIDAMLANRATVQQRWVAVGGKAIGYSPISELKQWREYYREQLAAEQAQANRE
;
A
#
# COMPACT_ATOMS: atom_id res chain seq x y z
N MET A 1 16.07 -5.00 -5.76
CA MET A 1 15.51 -3.70 -6.20
C MET A 1 15.20 -2.95 -4.92
N GLU A 2 15.99 -1.93 -4.60
CA GLU A 2 15.80 -1.11 -3.41
C GLU A 2 14.40 -0.49 -3.46
N ASN A 3 13.57 -0.80 -2.48
CA ASN A 3 12.33 -0.05 -2.27
C ASN A 3 12.75 1.29 -1.68
N LEU A 4 12.77 2.33 -2.51
CA LEU A 4 12.95 3.70 -2.03
C LEU A 4 11.81 3.99 -1.04
N LYS A 5 12.18 4.23 0.21
CA LYS A 5 11.27 4.60 1.30
C LYS A 5 11.35 6.11 1.49
N PHE A 6 10.20 6.77 1.48
CA PHE A 6 10.05 8.17 1.80
C PHE A 6 8.98 8.31 2.88
N TYR A 7 8.97 9.42 3.59
CA TYR A 7 7.92 9.74 4.56
C TYR A 7 7.00 10.82 3.98
N ASN A 8 5.73 10.86 4.39
CA ASN A 8 4.88 12.01 4.10
C ASN A 8 5.40 13.26 4.83
N TRP A 9 4.91 14.45 4.46
CA TRP A 9 5.43 15.73 4.98
C TRP A 9 6.93 15.99 4.74
N SER A 10 7.52 15.24 3.80
CA SER A 10 8.94 15.34 3.46
C SER A 10 9.14 15.77 2.01
N GLU A 11 10.33 16.30 1.73
CA GLU A 11 10.77 16.52 0.36
C GLU A 11 11.28 15.21 -0.23
N VAL A 12 10.66 14.76 -1.32
CA VAL A 12 11.08 13.58 -2.07
C VAL A 12 11.92 14.02 -3.26
N ARG A 13 13.06 13.33 -3.43
CA ARG A 13 13.95 13.51 -4.57
C ARG A 13 14.07 12.20 -5.32
N LEU A 14 13.64 12.20 -6.58
CA LEU A 14 13.76 11.06 -7.49
C LEU A 14 14.66 11.45 -8.66
N PRO A 15 15.63 10.61 -9.06
CA PRO A 15 16.51 10.95 -10.18
C PRO A 15 15.71 11.17 -11.45
N ALA A 16 15.96 12.26 -12.17
CA ALA A 16 15.27 12.58 -13.42
C ALA A 16 15.80 11.75 -14.58
N ALA A 17 17.10 11.43 -14.58
CA ALA A 17 17.75 10.58 -15.57
C ALA A 17 17.47 11.03 -17.03
N GLY A 18 17.37 12.34 -17.26
CA GLY A 18 17.04 12.92 -18.57
C GLY A 18 15.56 12.88 -18.96
N ALA A 19 14.66 12.62 -18.00
CA ALA A 19 13.21 12.75 -18.21
C ALA A 19 12.72 14.18 -17.96
N ASP A 20 11.72 14.61 -18.73
CA ASP A 20 11.13 15.95 -18.65
C ASP A 20 9.99 16.00 -17.61
N SER A 21 9.35 14.86 -17.35
CA SER A 21 8.23 14.77 -16.40
C SER A 21 8.15 13.41 -15.73
N LEU A 22 7.59 13.40 -14.53
CA LEU A 22 7.33 12.23 -13.71
C LEU A 22 5.83 12.12 -13.44
N ALA A 23 5.20 11.05 -13.92
CA ALA A 23 3.81 10.73 -13.57
C ALA A 23 3.81 9.71 -12.43
N VAL A 24 3.08 10.00 -11.35
CA VAL A 24 3.05 9.19 -10.14
C VAL A 24 1.61 8.85 -9.78
N LYS A 25 1.36 7.59 -9.39
CA LYS A 25 0.03 7.11 -9.01
C LYS A 25 0.11 6.19 -7.79
N LEU A 26 -0.81 6.36 -6.85
CA LEU A 26 -0.98 5.47 -5.71
C LEU A 26 -1.60 4.14 -6.18
N THR A 27 -1.04 3.02 -5.72
CA THR A 27 -1.56 1.69 -6.03
C THR A 27 -2.56 1.23 -4.96
N GLY A 28 -3.52 0.39 -5.35
CA GLY A 28 -4.45 -0.25 -4.41
C GLY A 28 -5.56 0.65 -3.87
N THR A 29 -5.70 1.87 -4.38
CA THR A 29 -6.77 2.80 -4.02
C THR A 29 -7.65 3.11 -5.24
N VAL A 30 -8.93 3.40 -5.01
CA VAL A 30 -9.90 3.80 -6.06
C VAL A 30 -9.71 5.24 -6.55
N ALA A 31 -8.83 6.00 -5.91
CA ALA A 31 -8.47 7.34 -6.34
C ALA A 31 -7.67 7.24 -7.65
N ASP A 32 -8.25 7.75 -8.72
CA ASP A 32 -7.64 7.81 -10.04
C ASP A 32 -6.80 9.09 -10.22
N GLU A 33 -6.20 9.57 -9.14
CA GLU A 33 -5.38 10.78 -9.19
C GLU A 33 -3.97 10.41 -9.65
N VAL A 34 -3.63 10.83 -10.87
CA VAL A 34 -2.26 10.82 -11.37
C VAL A 34 -1.66 12.18 -11.08
N LYS A 35 -0.62 12.21 -10.24
CA LYS A 35 0.15 13.43 -9.96
C LYS A 35 1.29 13.53 -10.95
N VAL A 36 1.40 14.65 -11.67
CA VAL A 36 2.48 14.91 -12.62
C VAL A 36 3.43 15.93 -12.02
N ILE A 37 4.72 15.60 -12.00
CA ILE A 37 5.80 16.46 -11.51
C ILE A 37 6.72 16.77 -12.69
N ASP A 38 6.85 18.05 -13.03
CA ASP A 38 7.74 18.58 -14.07
C ASP A 38 8.90 19.41 -13.49
N THR A 39 8.91 19.61 -12.17
CA THR A 39 9.98 20.34 -11.48
C THR A 39 11.22 19.44 -11.34
N VAL A 40 12.29 19.79 -12.07
CA VAL A 40 13.60 19.13 -12.01
C VAL A 40 14.64 20.10 -11.44
N GLU A 41 15.27 19.71 -10.34
CA GLU A 41 16.39 20.42 -9.73
C GLU A 41 17.60 19.50 -9.64
N ALA A 42 18.77 19.95 -10.10
CA ALA A 42 20.02 19.20 -10.04
C ALA A 42 19.88 17.74 -10.52
N ASP A 43 19.20 17.53 -11.67
CA ASP A 43 18.90 16.22 -12.27
C ASP A 43 18.00 15.29 -11.41
N ASN A 44 17.19 15.87 -10.53
CA ASN A 44 16.20 15.15 -9.72
C ASN A 44 14.82 15.82 -9.80
N PHE A 45 13.77 15.02 -9.91
CA PHE A 45 12.40 15.46 -9.62
C PHE A 45 12.27 15.72 -8.12
N VAL A 46 11.91 16.96 -7.77
CA VAL A 46 11.73 17.40 -6.38
C VAL A 46 10.27 17.76 -6.16
N PHE A 47 9.64 17.15 -5.15
CA PHE A 47 8.26 17.43 -4.78
C PHE A 47 8.02 17.16 -3.30
N ARG A 48 7.01 17.82 -2.73
CA ARG A 48 6.61 17.59 -1.34
C ARG A 48 5.43 16.62 -1.24
N THR A 49 5.41 15.84 -0.17
CA THR A 49 4.43 14.78 0.09
C THR A 49 3.49 15.10 1.25
N ASP A 50 3.31 16.37 1.62
CA ASP A 50 2.45 16.79 2.74
C ASP A 50 1.01 16.29 2.57
N ASP A 51 0.45 16.42 1.36
CA ASP A 51 -0.91 16.01 1.03
C ASP A 51 -1.00 14.60 0.41
N TRP A 52 0.08 13.81 0.49
CA TRP A 52 0.12 12.48 -0.11
C TRP A 52 -0.25 11.42 0.92
N LEU A 53 -1.14 10.51 0.52
CA LEU A 53 -1.52 9.37 1.37
C LEU A 53 -0.35 8.38 1.47
N PRO A 54 -0.01 7.89 2.68
CA PRO A 54 0.93 6.80 2.82
C PRO A 54 0.51 5.57 1.99
N GLY A 55 1.47 4.93 1.34
CA GLY A 55 1.22 3.75 0.51
C GLY A 55 2.27 3.48 -0.55
N LEU A 56 1.98 2.52 -1.43
CA LEU A 56 2.87 2.15 -2.51
C LEU A 56 2.53 2.95 -3.77
N TYR A 57 3.49 3.74 -4.25
CA TYR A 57 3.38 4.52 -5.47
C TYR A 57 4.12 3.87 -6.62
N VAL A 58 3.53 3.95 -7.81
CA VAL A 58 4.20 3.65 -9.08
C VAL A 58 4.45 4.95 -9.80
N TYR A 59 5.62 5.06 -10.42
CA TYR A 59 5.99 6.23 -11.20
C TYR A 59 6.47 5.86 -12.60
N GLN A 60 6.26 6.79 -13.52
CA GLN A 60 6.74 6.73 -14.90
C GLN A 60 7.43 8.04 -15.25
N GLN A 61 8.65 7.92 -15.73
CA GLN A 61 9.42 9.01 -16.31
C GLN A 61 9.06 9.14 -17.79
N LYS A 62 8.85 10.37 -18.25
CA LYS A 62 8.51 10.67 -19.63
C LYS A 62 9.43 11.73 -20.21
N THR A 63 9.88 11.49 -21.43
CA THR A 63 10.65 12.44 -22.25
C THR A 63 9.89 12.66 -23.56
N ALA A 64 9.56 13.90 -23.89
CA ALA A 64 8.79 14.25 -25.11
C ALA A 64 7.51 13.38 -25.34
N GLY A 65 6.85 12.96 -24.26
CA GLY A 65 5.64 12.13 -24.31
C GLY A 65 5.86 10.62 -24.37
N ALA A 66 7.10 10.14 -24.53
CA ALA A 66 7.45 8.72 -24.47
C ALA A 66 7.86 8.32 -23.05
N VAL A 67 7.45 7.13 -22.59
CA VAL A 67 7.88 6.59 -21.29
C VAL A 67 9.32 6.08 -21.41
N THR A 68 10.23 6.70 -20.67
CA THR A 68 11.68 6.40 -20.70
C THR A 68 12.13 5.59 -19.49
N GLY A 69 11.37 5.62 -18.39
CA GLY A 69 11.65 4.86 -17.18
C GLY A 69 10.40 4.62 -16.35
N ALA A 70 10.44 3.62 -15.48
CA ALA A 70 9.37 3.33 -14.54
C ALA A 70 9.94 2.70 -13.27
N GLY A 71 9.24 2.91 -12.15
CA GLY A 71 9.64 2.36 -10.87
C GLY A 71 8.53 2.41 -9.86
N ARG A 72 8.89 2.08 -8.62
CA ARG A 72 7.98 2.11 -7.47
C ARG A 72 8.72 2.65 -6.26
N PHE A 73 8.01 3.39 -5.42
CA PHE A 73 8.51 3.80 -4.10
C PHE A 73 7.39 3.66 -3.07
N ARG A 74 7.76 3.50 -1.80
CA ARG A 74 6.81 3.47 -0.70
C ARG A 74 6.88 4.78 0.06
N LEU A 75 5.72 5.38 0.27
CA LEU A 75 5.54 6.52 1.16
C LEU A 75 5.00 6.01 2.50
N GLU A 76 5.73 6.23 3.58
CA GLU A 76 5.32 5.85 4.94
C GLU A 76 4.82 7.09 5.70
N GLN A 77 4.01 6.87 6.73
CA GLN A 77 3.54 7.96 7.58
C GLN A 77 4.68 8.44 8.48
N ASP A 78 4.95 9.74 8.45
CA ASP A 78 5.72 10.45 9.46
C ASP A 78 4.90 10.51 10.77
N LEU A 79 5.46 9.96 11.84
CA LEU A 79 4.82 9.90 13.14
C LEU A 79 4.76 11.26 13.85
N GLU A 80 5.62 12.23 13.49
CA GLU A 80 5.57 13.59 14.03
C GLU A 80 4.33 14.35 13.53
N HIS A 81 3.85 13.99 12.33
CA HIS A 81 2.70 14.60 11.67
C HIS A 81 1.48 13.65 11.61
N ALA A 82 1.53 12.54 12.35
CA ALA A 82 0.43 11.60 12.44
C ALA A 82 -0.73 12.19 13.26
N ALA A 83 -1.97 11.91 12.84
CA ALA A 83 -3.16 12.27 13.62
C ALA A 83 -3.16 11.56 14.98
N GLU A 84 -3.81 12.13 16.00
CA GLU A 84 -3.85 11.52 17.35
C GLU A 84 -4.47 10.12 17.37
N ASP A 85 -5.34 9.79 16.41
CA ASP A 85 -5.95 8.49 16.20
C ASP A 85 -5.22 7.61 15.17
N PHE A 86 -4.02 8.02 14.74
CA PHE A 86 -3.23 7.26 13.78
C PHE A 86 -2.84 5.91 14.37
N ASP A 87 -3.26 4.86 13.67
CA ASP A 87 -2.89 3.49 13.99
C ASP A 87 -1.54 3.17 13.34
N PRO A 88 -0.45 2.99 14.12
CA PRO A 88 0.89 2.76 13.57
C PRO A 88 1.06 1.35 12.98
N ARG A 89 0.04 0.50 13.07
CA ARG A 89 0.06 -0.86 12.56
C ARG A 89 0.11 -0.86 11.03
N SER A 90 0.88 -1.79 10.47
CA SER A 90 0.98 -1.92 9.01
C SER A 90 -0.38 -2.31 8.42
N THR A 91 -0.61 -1.98 7.14
CA THR A 91 -1.84 -2.42 6.45
C THR A 91 -2.00 -3.94 6.52
N ALA A 92 -0.90 -4.70 6.54
CA ALA A 92 -0.95 -6.15 6.72
C ALA A 92 -1.44 -6.54 8.13
N GLU A 93 -1.02 -5.84 9.18
CA GLU A 93 -1.50 -6.06 10.56
C GLU A 93 -3.00 -5.75 10.69
N ILE A 94 -3.44 -4.60 10.15
CA ILE A 94 -4.86 -4.20 10.18
C ILE A 94 -5.72 -5.19 9.39
N THR A 95 -5.25 -5.61 8.21
CA THR A 95 -5.97 -6.57 7.36
C THR A 95 -6.02 -7.95 8.01
N LEU A 96 -4.93 -8.39 8.64
CA LEU A 96 -4.89 -9.65 9.36
C LEU A 96 -5.85 -9.65 10.55
N GLU A 97 -5.91 -8.57 11.32
CA GLU A 97 -6.87 -8.40 12.40
C GLU A 97 -8.32 -8.43 11.88
N ALA A 98 -8.62 -7.75 10.78
CA ALA A 98 -9.95 -7.78 10.17
C ALA A 98 -10.34 -9.19 9.71
N ILE A 99 -9.41 -9.94 9.09
CA ILE A 99 -9.62 -11.34 8.69
C ILE A 99 -9.83 -12.22 9.93
N ASP A 100 -9.04 -12.04 10.99
CA ASP A 100 -9.17 -12.80 12.23
C ASP A 100 -10.50 -12.49 12.93
N ALA A 101 -10.95 -11.23 12.94
CA ALA A 101 -12.26 -10.82 13.45
C ALA A 101 -13.41 -11.44 12.63
N MET A 102 -13.30 -11.47 11.30
CA MET A 102 -14.27 -12.13 10.42
C MET A 102 -14.30 -13.64 10.66
N LEU A 103 -13.14 -14.29 10.84
CA LEU A 103 -13.03 -15.71 11.15
C LEU A 103 -13.61 -16.03 12.53
N ALA A 104 -13.35 -15.22 13.55
CA ALA A 104 -13.90 -15.37 14.90
C ALA A 104 -15.41 -15.18 14.91
N ASN A 105 -15.91 -14.13 14.25
CA ASN A 105 -17.34 -13.88 14.13
C ASN A 105 -18.03 -15.00 13.33
N ARG A 106 -17.42 -15.49 12.24
CA ARG A 106 -17.92 -16.67 11.51
C ARG A 106 -17.83 -17.95 12.32
N ALA A 107 -16.81 -18.17 13.15
CA ALA A 107 -16.74 -19.33 14.03
C ALA A 107 -17.87 -19.31 15.08
N THR A 108 -18.30 -18.11 15.49
CA THR A 108 -19.41 -17.90 16.43
C THR A 108 -20.76 -18.06 15.74
N VAL A 109 -20.89 -17.60 14.48
CA VAL A 109 -22.10 -17.71 13.65
C VAL A 109 -22.27 -19.10 13.03
N GLN A 110 -21.19 -19.80 12.65
CA GLN A 110 -21.20 -21.18 12.10
C GLN A 110 -21.73 -22.23 13.10
N GLN A 111 -21.85 -21.89 14.39
CA GLN A 111 -22.53 -22.75 15.36
C GLN A 111 -24.06 -22.58 15.33
N ARG A 112 -24.63 -21.71 14.49
CA ARG A 112 -26.07 -21.55 14.30
C ARG A 112 -26.39 -21.61 12.79
N TRP A 113 -27.27 -22.54 12.43
CA TRP A 113 -27.80 -22.90 11.10
C TRP A 113 -27.12 -24.13 10.46
N VAL A 114 -27.66 -25.34 10.66
CA VAL A 114 -28.94 -25.89 10.17
C VAL A 114 -28.98 -25.95 8.65
N ALA A 115 -28.89 -27.18 8.13
CA ALA A 115 -29.11 -27.48 6.74
C ALA A 115 -30.57 -27.17 6.36
N VAL A 116 -30.78 -26.19 5.48
CA VAL A 116 -32.03 -26.03 4.74
C VAL A 116 -31.71 -25.70 3.29
N GLY A 117 -32.11 -26.58 2.37
CA GLY A 117 -32.63 -26.14 1.08
C GLY A 117 -31.65 -25.83 -0.06
N GLY A 118 -30.49 -26.48 -0.14
CA GLY A 118 -29.94 -26.91 -1.44
C GLY A 118 -29.36 -25.87 -2.42
N LYS A 119 -29.19 -24.59 -2.08
CA LYS A 119 -28.37 -23.65 -2.89
C LYS A 119 -27.89 -22.48 -2.05
N ALA A 120 -26.59 -22.42 -1.77
CA ALA A 120 -25.95 -21.28 -1.12
C ALA A 120 -25.24 -20.41 -2.17
N ILE A 121 -25.64 -19.14 -2.26
CA ILE A 121 -24.99 -18.11 -3.09
C ILE A 121 -24.11 -17.24 -2.18
N GLY A 122 -22.86 -17.04 -2.60
CA GLY A 122 -22.12 -15.78 -2.41
C GLY A 122 -21.57 -15.46 -1.02
N TYR A 123 -20.67 -16.29 -0.50
CA TYR A 123 -19.70 -15.85 0.51
C TYR A 123 -18.33 -16.40 0.12
N SER A 124 -17.28 -15.57 0.13
CA SER A 124 -15.89 -16.06 0.04
C SER A 124 -15.73 -17.24 0.99
N PRO A 125 -15.39 -18.44 0.49
CA PRO A 125 -15.38 -19.64 1.29
C PRO A 125 -14.35 -19.49 2.41
N ILE A 126 -14.59 -20.14 3.56
CA ILE A 126 -13.67 -20.08 4.70
C ILE A 126 -12.23 -20.48 4.30
N SER A 127 -12.08 -21.33 3.28
CA SER A 127 -10.78 -21.67 2.69
C SER A 127 -10.06 -20.47 2.07
N GLU A 128 -10.78 -19.55 1.43
CA GLU A 128 -10.20 -18.32 0.85
C GLU A 128 -9.75 -17.38 1.96
N LEU A 129 -10.57 -17.14 3.00
CA LEU A 129 -10.16 -16.33 4.15
C LEU A 129 -8.93 -16.90 4.87
N LYS A 130 -8.82 -18.23 4.98
CA LYS A 130 -7.61 -18.88 5.54
C LYS A 130 -6.37 -18.68 4.67
N GLN A 131 -6.50 -18.74 3.34
CA GLN A 131 -5.39 -18.45 2.43
C GLN A 131 -4.93 -17.00 2.55
N TRP A 132 -5.88 -16.06 2.60
CA TRP A 132 -5.57 -14.64 2.78
C TRP A 132 -4.88 -14.40 4.14
N ARG A 133 -5.35 -15.08 5.20
CA ARG A 133 -4.71 -15.03 6.52
C ARG A 133 -3.25 -15.48 6.48
N GLU A 134 -2.95 -16.62 5.84
CA GLU A 134 -1.58 -17.10 5.74
C GLU A 134 -0.70 -16.15 4.92
N TYR A 135 -1.23 -15.65 3.80
CA TYR A 135 -0.55 -14.68 2.93
C TYR A 135 -0.17 -13.39 3.67
N TYR A 136 -1.11 -12.77 4.40
CA TYR A 136 -0.82 -11.53 5.14
C TYR A 136 0.09 -11.77 6.35
N ARG A 137 0.04 -12.96 6.97
CA ARG A 137 0.96 -13.31 8.06
C ARG A 137 2.39 -13.45 7.57
N GLU A 138 2.60 -14.01 6.39
CA GLU A 138 3.93 -14.10 5.76
C GLU A 138 4.45 -12.71 5.36
N GLN A 139 3.59 -11.85 4.81
CA GLN A 139 3.95 -10.46 4.51
C GLN A 139 4.37 -9.69 5.77
N LEU A 140 3.61 -9.82 6.87
CA LEU A 140 3.95 -9.18 8.14
C LEU A 140 5.29 -9.68 8.69
N ALA A 141 5.54 -10.99 8.63
CA ALA A 141 6.81 -11.56 9.08
C ALA A 141 8.00 -11.05 8.22
N ALA A 142 7.79 -10.86 6.92
CA ALA A 142 8.79 -10.27 6.04
C ALA A 142 9.04 -8.79 6.36
N GLU A 143 7.99 -8.00 6.62
CA GLU A 143 8.09 -6.60 7.03
C GLU A 143 8.87 -6.46 8.36
N GLN A 144 8.54 -7.26 9.37
CA GLN A 144 9.22 -7.27 10.67
C GLN A 144 10.68 -7.73 10.57
N ALA A 145 10.97 -8.73 9.74
CA ALA A 145 12.35 -9.19 9.50
C ALA A 145 13.20 -8.14 8.78
N GLN A 146 12.58 -7.28 7.98
CA GLN A 146 13.24 -6.18 7.28
C GLN A 146 13.45 -4.97 8.22
N ALA A 147 12.48 -4.68 9.09
CA ALA A 147 12.61 -3.65 10.13
C ALA A 147 13.69 -3.97 11.18
N ASN A 148 13.86 -5.24 11.57
CA ASN A 148 14.88 -5.67 12.53
C ASN A 148 16.31 -5.80 11.95
N ARG A 149 16.51 -5.53 10.66
CA ARG A 149 17.81 -5.63 9.98
C ARG A 149 18.50 -4.27 9.76
N GLU A 150 17.89 -3.19 10.21
CA GLU A 150 18.45 -1.83 10.25
C GLU A 150 18.93 -1.51 11.68
#